data_AF-A0A1L6MZF4-F1
#
_entry.id   AF-A0A1L6MZF4-F1
#
_cell.length_a   1.000
_cell.length_b   1.000
_cell.length_c   1.000
_cell.angle_alpha   90.00
_cell.angle_beta   90.00
_cell.angle_gamma   90.00
#
_symmetry.space_group_name_H-M   'P 1'
#
loop_
_entity.id
_entity.type
_entity.pdbx_description
1 polymer ?
#
loop_
_entity_poly.entity_id
_entity_poly.type
_entity_poly.pdbx_seq_one_letter_code
_entity_poly.pdbx_strand_id
1 'polypeptide(L)'
;MMEQQEQIQAQRKTHGFRRKMVGRVTKNKMDKSVVVECVSYRSHGLYGKYIKTRKRYHAHDEHNAYQIGDEVEIQEHRPLSKTKRFMVTRLVKKFVKE
;
A
#
# COMPACT_ATOMS: atom_id res chain seq x y z
N MET A 1 13.64 -14.77 35.55
CA MET A 1 12.48 -14.03 34.99
C MET A 1 12.85 -12.70 34.33
N MET A 2 14.03 -12.11 34.60
CA MET A 2 14.48 -10.89 33.91
C MET A 2 15.19 -11.16 32.56
N GLU A 3 15.81 -12.32 32.37
CA GLU A 3 16.50 -12.69 31.11
C GLU A 3 15.58 -12.85 29.90
N GLN A 4 14.30 -13.18 30.10
CA GLN A 4 13.35 -13.33 28.99
C GLN A 4 12.87 -11.97 28.43
N GLN A 5 12.97 -10.89 29.22
CA GLN A 5 12.57 -9.55 28.78
C GLN A 5 13.61 -8.93 27.83
N GLU A 6 14.89 -9.30 27.97
CA GLU A 6 15.99 -8.81 27.14
C GLU A 6 16.01 -9.44 25.74
N GLN A 7 15.65 -10.73 25.66
CA GLN A 7 15.52 -11.47 24.40
C GLN A 7 14.37 -10.94 23.51
N ILE A 8 13.30 -10.39 24.11
CA ILE A 8 12.16 -9.78 23.39
C ILE A 8 12.55 -8.44 22.75
N GLN A 9 13.49 -7.69 23.35
CA GLN A 9 13.99 -6.41 22.80
C GLN A 9 14.98 -6.64 21.65
N ALA A 10 15.84 -7.66 21.72
CA ALA A 10 16.84 -7.98 20.68
C ALA A 10 16.24 -8.50 19.36
N GLN A 11 15.00 -9.03 19.38
CA GLN A 11 14.28 -9.50 18.19
C GLN A 11 13.54 -8.40 17.41
N ARG A 12 13.52 -7.15 17.90
CA ARG A 12 13.00 -6.01 17.12
C ARG A 12 14.01 -5.62 16.04
N LYS A 13 14.22 -6.50 15.06
CA LYS A 13 15.03 -6.24 13.87
C LYS A 13 14.59 -4.90 13.27
N THR A 14 15.52 -3.97 13.26
CA THR A 14 15.47 -2.63 12.67
C THR A 14 15.30 -2.73 11.15
N HIS A 15 14.09 -3.04 10.70
CA HIS A 15 13.75 -2.88 9.30
C HIS A 15 13.62 -1.38 9.01
N GLY A 16 14.28 -0.90 7.96
CA GLY A 16 14.14 0.47 7.51
C GLY A 16 12.67 0.84 7.25
N PHE A 17 12.33 2.11 7.43
CA PHE A 17 10.98 2.62 7.21
C PHE A 17 10.57 2.41 5.74
N ARG A 18 9.57 1.56 5.51
CA ARG A 18 8.97 1.38 4.18
C ARG A 18 7.75 2.28 4.06
N ARG A 19 7.68 3.05 2.97
CA ARG A 19 6.55 3.93 2.74
C ARG A 19 5.26 3.11 2.56
N LYS A 20 4.21 3.55 3.24
CA LYS A 20 2.85 3.02 3.12
C LYS A 20 1.94 4.08 2.53
N MET A 21 0.99 3.66 1.71
CA MET A 21 -0.01 4.53 1.09
C MET A 21 -1.34 3.82 1.09
N VAL A 22 -2.42 4.58 1.21
CA VAL A 22 -3.79 4.07 1.07
C VAL A 22 -4.34 4.51 -0.28
N GLY A 23 -5.11 3.65 -0.92
CA GLY A 23 -5.72 3.96 -2.20
C GLY A 23 -6.85 3.00 -2.55
N ARG A 24 -7.56 3.33 -3.64
CA ARG A 24 -8.71 2.57 -4.10
C ARG A 24 -8.33 1.64 -5.25
N VAL A 25 -8.81 0.40 -5.22
CA VAL A 25 -8.60 -0.56 -6.31
C VAL A 25 -9.42 -0.14 -7.53
N THR A 26 -8.73 0.12 -8.65
CA THR A 26 -9.35 0.51 -9.93
C THR A 26 -9.49 -0.67 -10.88
N LYS A 27 -8.50 -1.57 -10.94
CA LYS A 27 -8.51 -2.74 -11.84
C LYS A 27 -7.98 -3.98 -11.13
N ASN A 28 -8.66 -5.11 -11.34
CA ASN A 28 -8.27 -6.43 -10.85
C ASN A 28 -8.22 -7.50 -11.97
N LYS A 29 -8.10 -7.09 -13.24
CA LYS A 29 -8.13 -8.02 -14.40
C LYS A 29 -6.90 -8.93 -14.52
N MET A 30 -5.81 -8.63 -13.82
CA MET A 30 -4.54 -9.36 -13.93
C MET A 30 -4.39 -10.34 -12.78
N ASP A 31 -3.80 -11.49 -13.03
CA ASP A 31 -3.53 -12.46 -11.98
C ASP A 31 -2.50 -11.93 -10.96
N LYS A 32 -2.78 -12.18 -9.68
CA LYS A 32 -1.94 -11.83 -8.53
C LYS A 32 -1.52 -10.37 -8.46
N SER A 33 -2.33 -9.49 -9.05
CA SER A 33 -1.96 -8.10 -9.31
C SER A 33 -3.17 -7.18 -9.32
N VAL A 34 -3.14 -6.13 -8.50
CA VAL A 34 -4.18 -5.11 -8.49
C VAL A 34 -3.60 -3.74 -8.82
N VAL A 35 -4.39 -2.92 -9.53
CA VAL A 35 -4.03 -1.52 -9.81
C VAL A 35 -4.73 -0.64 -8.79
N VAL A 36 -3.94 0.02 -7.95
CA VAL A 36 -4.42 0.90 -6.87
C VAL A 36 -4.19 2.35 -7.27
N GLU A 37 -5.22 3.18 -7.19
CA GLU A 37 -5.12 4.62 -7.34
C GLU A 37 -4.93 5.27 -5.96
N CYS A 38 -3.79 5.92 -5.76
CA CYS A 38 -3.51 6.72 -4.58
C CYS A 38 -3.68 8.21 -4.92
N VAL A 39 -4.43 8.89 -4.08
CA VAL A 39 -4.64 10.33 -4.14
C VAL A 39 -3.71 11.01 -3.14
N SER A 40 -3.03 12.07 -3.57
CA SER A 40 -2.18 12.89 -2.72
C SER A 40 -2.41 14.37 -3.04
N TYR A 41 -2.31 15.23 -2.03
CA TYR A 41 -2.43 16.68 -2.19
C TYR A 41 -1.04 17.29 -2.13
N ARG A 42 -0.70 18.13 -3.11
CA ARG A 42 0.57 18.87 -3.15
C ARG A 42 0.27 20.35 -3.34
N SER A 43 0.97 21.23 -2.63
CA SER A 43 0.90 22.66 -2.88
C SER A 43 1.56 23.01 -4.21
N HIS A 44 0.94 23.93 -4.96
CA HIS A 44 1.58 24.53 -6.12
C HIS A 44 2.73 25.44 -5.66
N GLY A 45 3.91 25.31 -6.25
CA GLY A 45 5.13 25.99 -5.77
C GLY A 45 5.03 27.51 -5.75
N LEU A 46 4.34 28.11 -6.73
CA LEU A 46 4.19 29.57 -6.84
C LEU A 46 2.92 30.11 -6.16
N TYR A 47 1.83 29.34 -6.17
CA TYR A 47 0.50 29.85 -5.78
C TYR A 47 0.02 29.32 -4.43
N GLY A 48 0.70 28.34 -3.85
CA GLY A 48 0.28 27.71 -2.59
C GLY A 48 -1.00 26.87 -2.66
N LYS A 49 -1.78 26.94 -3.76
CA LYS A 49 -3.01 26.16 -3.95
C LYS A 49 -2.74 24.66 -3.84
N TYR A 50 -3.51 23.96 -3.01
CA TYR A 50 -3.45 22.49 -2.91
C TYR A 50 -4.07 21.84 -4.15
N ILE A 51 -3.25 21.09 -4.88
CA ILE A 51 -3.63 20.36 -6.10
C ILE A 51 -3.75 18.87 -5.77
N LYS A 52 -4.87 18.27 -6.15
CA LYS A 52 -5.13 16.84 -6.06
C LYS A 52 -4.38 16.12 -7.17
N THR A 53 -3.42 15.27 -6.82
CA THR A 53 -2.66 14.43 -7.75
C THR A 53 -3.04 12.97 -7.55
N ARG A 54 -3.33 12.26 -8.66
CA ARG A 54 -3.60 10.83 -8.68
C ARG A 54 -2.42 10.08 -9.28
N LYS A 55 -1.98 9.00 -8.63
CA LYS A 55 -0.97 8.07 -9.15
C LYS A 55 -1.50 6.64 -9.03
N ARG A 56 -1.23 5.84 -10.05
CA ARG A 56 -1.63 4.43 -10.09
C ARG A 56 -0.43 3.54 -9.84
N TYR A 57 -0.58 2.56 -8.97
CA TYR A 57 0.46 1.62 -8.58
C TYR A 57 0.01 0.19 -8.85
N HIS A 58 0.94 -0.64 -9.32
CA HIS A 58 0.73 -2.07 -9.43
C HIS A 58 1.16 -2.73 -8.13
N ALA A 59 0.20 -3.25 -7.39
CA ALA A 59 0.42 -3.95 -6.14
C ALA A 59 0.26 -5.47 -6.34
N HIS A 60 1.11 -6.24 -5.66
CA HIS A 60 1.00 -7.69 -5.61
C HIS A 60 0.06 -8.12 -4.49
N ASP A 61 -0.82 -9.04 -4.85
CA ASP A 61 -1.68 -9.81 -3.96
C ASP A 61 -1.54 -11.28 -4.38
N GLU A 62 -1.35 -12.20 -3.45
CA GLU A 62 -1.16 -13.62 -3.75
C GLU A 62 -2.49 -14.36 -3.91
N HIS A 63 -3.52 -13.91 -3.18
CA HIS A 63 -4.79 -14.61 -3.07
C HIS A 63 -5.91 -14.01 -3.93
N ASN A 64 -5.63 -12.95 -4.71
CA ASN A 64 -6.63 -12.22 -5.50
C ASN A 64 -7.88 -11.83 -4.68
N ALA A 65 -7.69 -11.49 -3.41
CA ALA A 65 -8.76 -11.29 -2.44
C ALA A 65 -9.48 -9.94 -2.63
N TYR A 66 -8.84 -8.96 -3.28
CA TYR A 66 -9.33 -7.59 -3.39
C TYR A 66 -10.17 -7.36 -4.65
N GLN A 67 -11.31 -6.73 -4.48
CA GLN A 67 -12.24 -6.39 -5.57
C GLN A 67 -12.09 -4.94 -6.02
N ILE A 68 -12.71 -4.62 -7.15
CA ILE A 68 -12.75 -3.24 -7.65
C ILE A 68 -13.57 -2.40 -6.68
N GLY A 69 -13.01 -1.25 -6.29
CA GLY A 69 -13.68 -0.29 -5.41
C GLY A 69 -13.28 -0.39 -3.95
N ASP A 70 -12.60 -1.47 -3.54
CA ASP A 70 -12.04 -1.63 -2.19
C ASP A 70 -10.97 -0.58 -1.90
N GLU A 71 -10.86 -0.18 -0.63
CA GLU A 71 -9.79 0.67 -0.12
C GLU A 71 -8.74 -0.20 0.55
N VAL A 72 -7.50 -0.09 0.06
CA VAL A 72 -6.38 -0.95 0.45
C VAL A 72 -5.16 -0.13 0.84
N GLU A 73 -4.42 -0.64 1.81
CA GLU A 73 -3.10 -0.15 2.19
C GLU A 73 -2.03 -0.91 1.41
N ILE A 74 -1.21 -0.17 0.67
CA ILE A 74 -0.05 -0.68 -0.07
C ILE A 74 1.25 -0.25 0.59
N GLN A 75 2.24 -1.13 0.54
CA GLN A 75 3.58 -0.91 1.07
C GLN A 75 4.62 -1.09 -0.04
N GLU A 76 5.67 -0.28 0.00
CA GLU A 76 6.84 -0.48 -0.86
C GLU A 76 7.51 -1.84 -0.60
N HIS A 77 7.87 -2.53 -1.67
CA HIS A 77 8.50 -3.83 -1.63
C HIS A 77 9.62 -3.92 -2.67
N ARG A 78 10.46 -4.96 -2.59
CA ARG A 78 11.40 -5.26 -3.68
C ARG A 78 10.62 -5.44 -4.99
N PRO A 79 11.18 -5.06 -6.14
CA PRO A 79 10.52 -5.27 -7.41
C PRO A 79 10.24 -6.77 -7.61
N LEU A 80 8.97 -7.10 -7.86
CA LEU A 80 8.53 -8.46 -8.21
C LEU A 80 8.44 -8.63 -9.73
N SER A 81 8.29 -7.51 -10.44
CA SER A 81 8.27 -7.43 -11.89
C SER A 81 8.70 -6.01 -12.32
N LYS A 82 8.70 -5.71 -13.62
CA LYS A 82 9.08 -4.40 -14.18
C LYS A 82 8.34 -3.24 -13.52
N THR A 83 7.04 -3.40 -13.29
CA THR A 83 6.17 -2.34 -12.73
C THR A 83 5.69 -2.63 -11.30
N LYS A 84 5.65 -3.91 -10.89
CA LYS A 84 5.14 -4.33 -9.57
C LYS A 84 6.19 -4.10 -8.49
N ARG A 85 6.07 -2.97 -7.78
CA ARG A 85 6.98 -2.53 -6.69
C ARG A 85 6.28 -2.36 -5.34
N PHE A 86 4.99 -2.66 -5.30
CA PHE A 86 4.15 -2.53 -4.12
C PHE A 86 3.54 -3.88 -3.76
N MET A 87 3.31 -4.09 -2.48
CA MET A 87 2.57 -5.23 -1.94
C MET A 87 1.34 -4.71 -1.19
N VAL A 88 0.22 -5.41 -1.30
CA VAL A 88 -0.96 -5.07 -0.50
C VAL A 88 -0.78 -5.64 0.91
N THR A 89 -0.89 -4.78 1.92
CA THR A 89 -0.68 -5.17 3.33
C THR A 89 -2.00 -5.39 4.06
N ARG A 90 -2.98 -4.50 3.86
CA ARG A 90 -4.23 -4.49 4.63
C ARG A 90 -5.41 -4.02 3.79
N LEU A 91 -6.57 -4.64 4.02
CA LEU A 91 -7.87 -4.09 3.62
C LEU A 91 -8.30 -3.01 4.62
N VAL A 92 -8.55 -1.79 4.15
CA VAL A 92 -9.01 -0.67 4.99
C VAL A 92 -10.54 -0.62 5.01
N LYS A 93 -11.16 -0.68 3.83
CA LYS A 93 -12.62 -0.63 3.68
C LYS A 93 -13.04 -1.55 2.56
N LYS A 94 -13.95 -2.48 2.86
CA LYS A 94 -14.58 -3.35 1.88
C LYS A 94 -15.71 -2.61 1.18
N PHE A 95 -15.78 -2.73 -0.14
CA PHE A 95 -16.93 -2.27 -0.89
C PHE A 95 -18.10 -3.24 -0.66
N VAL A 96 -19.22 -2.72 -0.14
CA VAL A 96 -20.48 -3.47 -0.05
C VAL A 96 -21.30 -3.09 -1.27
N LYS A 97 -21.68 -4.09 -2.07
CA LYS A 97 -22.63 -3.92 -3.16
C LYS A 97 -24.00 -4.30 -2.60
N GLU A 98 -24.95 -3.36 -2.59
CA GLU A 98 -26.37 -3.63 -2.32
C GLU A 98 -26.97 -4.57 -3.37
#